data_AF-A0A9D3WFN1-F1
#
_entry.id   AF-A0A9D3WFN1-F1
#
_cell.length_a   1.000
_cell.length_b   1.000
_cell.length_c   1.000
_cell.angle_alpha   90.00
_cell.angle_beta   90.00
_cell.angle_gamma   90.00
#
_symmetry.space_group_name_H-M   'P 1'
#
loop_
_entity.id
_entity.type
_entity.pdbx_description
1 polymer ?
#
loop_
_entity_poly.entity_id
_entity_poly.type
_entity_poly.pdbx_seq_one_letter_code
_entity_poly.pdbx_strand_id
1 'polypeptide(L)'
;MEPTPLLNILTKNKLNENDYKEWKRNLISYKKLKTILDTKFPPATQAEARKCWEVSDEIAHYYMLASMTNILYKQIESYKIVKAILDKLEDMFRGQATLAQQSAITSSVNAQQKPDTLVKDHMITLMS
;
A
#
# COMPACT_ATOMS: atom_id res chain seq x y z
N MET A 1 -16.04 28.10 -15.13
CA MET A 1 -16.62 26.80 -14.74
C MET A 1 -16.03 26.46 -13.39
N GLU A 2 -16.84 26.49 -12.34
CA GLU A 2 -16.42 25.98 -11.03
C GLU A 2 -16.15 24.47 -11.17
N PRO A 3 -14.98 23.96 -10.73
CA PRO A 3 -14.72 22.53 -10.76
C PRO A 3 -15.76 21.84 -9.87
N THR A 4 -16.44 20.83 -10.42
CA THR A 4 -17.39 20.04 -9.65
C THR A 4 -16.70 19.48 -8.39
N PRO A 5 -17.37 19.45 -7.23
CA PRO A 5 -16.83 18.92 -5.98
C PRO A 5 -16.16 17.54 -6.15
N LEU A 6 -16.66 16.74 -7.10
CA LEU A 6 -16.08 15.49 -7.59
C LEU A 6 -14.63 15.59 -8.06
N LEU A 7 -14.33 16.56 -8.92
CA LEU A 7 -12.97 16.75 -9.43
C LEU A 7 -12.00 17.05 -8.29
N ASN A 8 -12.44 17.82 -7.28
CA ASN A 8 -11.63 18.13 -6.10
C ASN A 8 -11.36 16.89 -5.22
N ILE A 9 -12.34 15.99 -5.04
CA ILE A 9 -12.16 14.76 -4.26
C ILE A 9 -11.22 13.79 -4.96
N LEU A 10 -11.35 13.63 -6.28
CA LEU A 10 -10.48 12.76 -7.08
C LEU A 10 -9.04 13.29 -7.14
N THR A 11 -8.86 14.62 -7.15
CA THR A 11 -7.53 15.22 -7.18
C THR A 11 -6.85 15.18 -5.81
N LYS A 12 -7.61 15.27 -4.71
CA LYS A 12 -7.09 15.17 -3.32
C LYS A 12 -6.69 13.75 -2.94
N ASN A 13 -7.48 12.75 -3.33
CA ASN A 13 -7.18 11.35 -3.05
C ASN A 13 -6.32 10.80 -4.20
N LYS A 14 -5.00 11.00 -4.12
CA LYS A 14 -4.02 10.56 -5.12
C LYS A 14 -4.08 9.03 -5.35
N LEU A 15 -4.99 8.59 -6.21
CA LEU A 15 -4.96 7.25 -6.80
C LEU A 15 -3.81 7.21 -7.81
N ASN A 16 -3.03 6.14 -7.84
CA ASN A 16 -2.06 5.95 -8.93
C ASN A 16 -2.80 5.71 -10.26
N GLU A 17 -2.08 5.82 -11.38
CA GLU A 17 -2.71 5.78 -12.71
C GLU A 17 -3.46 4.47 -13.00
N ASN A 18 -2.97 3.34 -12.47
CA ASN A 18 -3.61 2.03 -12.65
C ASN A 18 -4.86 1.89 -11.78
N ASP A 19 -4.79 2.27 -10.50
CA ASP A 19 -5.92 2.21 -9.57
C ASP A 19 -7.03 3.15 -9.99
N TYR A 20 -6.68 4.33 -10.53
CA TYR A 20 -7.65 5.26 -11.12
C TYR A 20 -8.34 4.64 -12.35
N LYS A 21 -7.59 3.99 -13.25
CA LYS A 21 -8.17 3.33 -14.44
C LYS A 21 -9.09 2.17 -14.06
N GLU A 22 -8.72 1.37 -13.06
CA GLU A 22 -9.51 0.25 -12.56
C GLU A 22 -10.77 0.73 -11.83
N TRP A 23 -10.63 1.70 -10.91
CA TRP A 23 -11.75 2.38 -10.27
C TRP A 23 -12.73 2.95 -11.29
N LYS A 24 -12.23 3.70 -12.27
CA LYS A 24 -13.04 4.31 -13.33
C LYS A 24 -13.77 3.25 -14.17
N ARG A 25 -13.12 2.12 -14.48
CA ARG A 25 -13.79 0.99 -15.16
C ARG A 25 -14.91 0.38 -14.31
N ASN A 26 -14.66 0.13 -13.03
CA ASN A 26 -15.66 -0.45 -12.12
C ASN A 26 -16.86 0.49 -11.93
N LEU A 27 -16.60 1.81 -11.87
CA LEU A 27 -17.63 2.83 -11.79
C LEU A 27 -18.50 2.92 -13.05
N ILE A 28 -17.86 2.96 -14.22
CA ILE A 28 -18.56 3.04 -15.52
C ILE A 28 -19.34 1.75 -15.84
N SER A 29 -18.89 0.61 -15.30
CA SER A 29 -19.57 -0.68 -15.45
C SER A 29 -20.92 -0.71 -14.72
N TYR A 30 -21.15 0.19 -13.78
CA TYR A 30 -22.47 0.36 -13.16
C TYR A 30 -23.37 1.16 -14.11
N LYS A 31 -24.22 0.44 -14.84
CA LYS A 31 -25.10 0.98 -15.91
C LYS A 31 -25.93 2.19 -15.48
N LYS A 32 -26.36 2.26 -14.20
CA LYS A 32 -27.08 3.41 -13.64
C LYS A 32 -26.19 4.65 -13.41
N LEU A 33 -24.91 4.47 -13.07
CA LEU A 33 -23.97 5.60 -12.90
C LEU A 33 -23.57 6.18 -14.24
N LYS A 34 -23.42 5.34 -15.27
CA LYS A 34 -23.21 5.80 -16.64
C LYS A 34 -24.34 6.72 -17.10
N THR A 35 -25.60 6.32 -16.87
CA THR A 35 -26.75 7.17 -17.22
C THR A 35 -26.78 8.50 -16.45
N ILE A 36 -26.31 8.53 -15.19
CA ILE A 36 -26.24 9.74 -14.35
C ILE A 36 -25.12 10.67 -14.82
N LEU A 37 -23.94 10.11 -15.14
CA LEU A 37 -22.81 10.87 -15.66
C LEU A 37 -23.08 11.48 -17.04
N ASP A 38 -23.87 10.78 -17.88
CA ASP A 38 -24.25 11.23 -19.22
C ASP A 38 -25.49 12.16 -19.22
N THR A 39 -26.26 12.23 -18.12
CA THR A 39 -27.45 13.11 -18.05
C THR A 39 -27.09 14.54 -17.64
N LYS A 40 -27.44 15.49 -18.49
CA LYS A 40 -27.33 16.92 -18.19
C LYS A 40 -28.28 17.32 -17.06
N PHE A 41 -27.86 18.28 -16.24
CA PHE A 41 -28.68 18.85 -15.19
C PHE A 41 -29.99 19.43 -15.75
N PRO A 42 -31.16 19.05 -15.21
CA PRO A 42 -32.45 19.50 -15.76
C PRO A 42 -32.71 21.02 -15.58
N PRO A 43 -33.44 21.66 -16.51
CA PRO A 43 -33.81 23.07 -16.42
C PRO A 43 -34.75 23.36 -15.24
N ALA A 44 -34.80 24.61 -14.79
CA ALA A 44 -35.55 25.03 -13.59
C ALA A 44 -37.07 24.86 -13.71
N THR A 45 -37.56 24.77 -14.93
CA THR A 45 -38.97 24.50 -15.25
C THR A 45 -39.40 23.06 -14.96
N GLN A 46 -38.47 22.15 -14.65
CA GLN A 46 -38.75 20.72 -14.47
C GLN A 46 -38.37 20.27 -13.05
N ALA A 47 -39.15 20.71 -12.06
CA ALA A 47 -38.87 20.51 -10.64
C ALA A 47 -38.74 19.03 -10.24
N GLU A 48 -39.62 18.16 -10.74
CA GLU A 48 -39.61 16.73 -10.46
C GLU A 48 -38.37 16.04 -11.05
N ALA A 49 -37.98 16.43 -12.27
CA ALA A 49 -36.78 15.87 -12.90
C ALA A 49 -35.51 16.29 -12.17
N ARG A 50 -35.45 17.53 -11.66
CA ARG A 50 -34.33 17.97 -10.81
C ARG A 50 -34.23 17.15 -9.54
N LYS A 51 -35.34 16.93 -8.84
CA LYS A 51 -35.36 16.12 -7.62
C LYS A 51 -34.90 14.68 -7.89
N CYS A 52 -35.34 14.08 -9.00
CA CYS A 52 -34.88 12.76 -9.42
C CYS A 52 -33.38 12.74 -9.77
N TRP A 53 -32.88 13.80 -10.39
CA TRP A 53 -31.46 13.94 -10.73
C TRP A 53 -30.60 14.08 -9.45
N GLU A 54 -31.01 14.92 -8.50
CA GLU A 54 -30.31 15.13 -7.22
C GLU A 54 -30.19 13.83 -6.40
N VAL A 55 -31.27 13.07 -6.28
CA VAL A 55 -31.24 11.75 -5.60
C VAL A 55 -30.29 10.79 -6.31
N SER A 56 -30.28 10.82 -7.64
CA SER A 56 -29.41 9.95 -8.42
C SER A 56 -27.94 10.36 -8.30
N ASP A 57 -27.65 11.65 -8.30
CA ASP A 57 -26.32 12.24 -8.07
C ASP A 57 -25.80 11.91 -6.65
N GLU A 58 -26.65 12.00 -5.64
CA GLU A 58 -26.31 11.62 -4.27
C GLU A 58 -25.96 10.12 -4.18
N ILE A 59 -26.77 9.25 -4.77
CA ILE A 59 -26.48 7.81 -4.85
C ILE A 59 -25.14 7.58 -5.57
N ALA A 60 -24.89 8.30 -6.66
CA ALA A 60 -23.63 8.20 -7.38
C ALA A 60 -22.43 8.59 -6.51
N HIS A 61 -22.54 9.65 -5.71
CA HIS A 61 -21.53 10.05 -4.75
C HIS A 61 -21.25 8.95 -3.71
N TYR A 62 -22.29 8.34 -3.13
CA TYR A 62 -22.11 7.24 -2.16
C TYR A 62 -21.39 6.04 -2.77
N TYR A 63 -21.76 5.64 -3.99
CA TYR A 63 -21.09 4.53 -4.68
C TYR A 63 -19.62 4.84 -5.00
N MET A 64 -19.33 6.06 -5.46
CA MET A 64 -17.96 6.50 -5.71
C MET A 64 -17.13 6.44 -4.43
N LEU A 65 -17.65 6.98 -3.33
CA LEU A 65 -16.97 7.00 -2.03
C LEU A 65 -16.73 5.58 -1.48
N ALA A 66 -17.73 4.70 -1.57
CA ALA A 66 -17.60 3.31 -1.16
C ALA A 66 -16.54 2.57 -1.98
N SER A 67 -16.51 2.82 -3.30
CA SER A 67 -15.52 2.21 -4.19
C SER A 67 -14.09 2.68 -3.88
N MET A 68 -13.90 3.99 -3.65
CA MET A 68 -12.59 4.54 -3.26
C MET A 68 -12.13 3.98 -1.92
N THR A 69 -13.04 3.91 -0.93
CA THR A 69 -12.75 3.33 0.39
C THR A 69 -12.30 1.87 0.29
N ASN A 70 -12.94 1.07 -0.57
CA ASN A 70 -12.55 -0.32 -0.79
C ASN A 70 -11.13 -0.47 -1.38
N ILE A 71 -10.77 0.39 -2.34
CA ILE A 71 -9.42 0.37 -2.93
C ILE A 71 -8.36 0.77 -1.88
N LEU A 72 -8.62 1.85 -1.13
CA LEU A 72 -7.73 2.29 -0.06
C LEU A 72 -7.56 1.21 1.02
N TYR A 73 -8.65 0.52 1.39
CA TYR A 73 -8.60 -0.57 2.34
C TYR A 73 -7.71 -1.72 1.86
N LYS A 74 -7.85 -2.14 0.60
CA LYS A 74 -7.00 -3.19 -0.01
C LYS A 74 -5.53 -2.80 -0.03
N GLN A 75 -5.21 -1.54 -0.34
CA GLN A 75 -3.83 -1.04 -0.29
C GLN A 75 -3.26 -1.09 1.13
N ILE A 76 -4.04 -0.63 2.13
CA ILE A 76 -3.65 -0.67 3.54
C ILE A 76 -3.44 -2.12 4.00
N GLU A 77 -4.32 -3.04 3.60
CA GLU A 77 -4.21 -4.46 3.93
C GLU A 77 -2.95 -5.09 3.30
N SER A 78 -2.70 -4.83 2.01
CA SER A 78 -1.47 -5.26 1.33
C SER A 78 -0.22 -4.74 2.03
N TYR A 79 -0.19 -3.45 2.41
CA TYR A 79 0.92 -2.88 3.16
C TYR A 79 1.14 -3.56 4.51
N LYS A 80 0.06 -3.86 5.26
CA LYS A 80 0.15 -4.61 6.53
C LYS A 80 0.78 -5.98 6.35
N ILE A 81 0.43 -6.69 5.27
CA ILE A 81 1.00 -8.00 4.94
C ILE A 81 2.50 -7.87 4.62
N VAL A 82 2.87 -6.91 3.76
CA VAL A 82 4.28 -6.66 3.41
C VAL A 82 5.10 -6.33 4.65
N LYS A 83 4.57 -5.47 5.53
CA LYS A 83 5.22 -5.11 6.79
C LYS A 83 5.40 -6.33 7.69
N ALA A 84 4.36 -7.16 7.86
CA ALA A 84 4.46 -8.37 8.68
C ALA A 84 5.50 -9.38 8.14
N ILE A 85 5.67 -9.48 6.82
CA ILE A 85 6.73 -10.30 6.21
C ILE A 85 8.10 -9.69 6.53
N LEU A 86 8.26 -8.38 6.36
CA LEU A 86 9.52 -7.68 6.66
C LEU A 86 9.93 -7.84 8.13
N ASP A 87 8.99 -7.63 9.06
CA ASP A 87 9.22 -7.76 10.50
C ASP A 87 9.69 -9.19 10.85
N LYS A 88 9.11 -10.23 10.23
CA LYS A 88 9.53 -11.62 10.41
C LYS A 88 10.93 -11.90 9.85
N LEU A 89 11.24 -11.38 8.67
CA LEU A 89 12.57 -11.52 8.09
C LEU A 89 13.62 -10.84 8.96
N GLU A 90 13.32 -9.63 9.44
CA GLU A 90 14.20 -8.90 10.34
C GLU A 90 14.45 -9.68 11.63
N ASP A 91 13.42 -10.24 12.25
CA ASP A 91 13.55 -11.06 13.46
C ASP A 91 14.43 -12.30 13.23
N MET A 92 14.19 -13.03 12.13
CA MET A 92 14.97 -14.21 11.76
C MET A 92 16.45 -13.90 11.56
N PHE A 93 16.77 -12.85 10.81
CA PHE A 93 18.16 -12.49 10.50
C PHE A 93 18.87 -11.78 11.65
N ARG A 94 18.15 -10.99 12.45
CA ARG A 94 18.72 -10.34 13.65
C ARG A 94 19.15 -11.39 14.68
N GLY A 95 18.33 -12.40 14.92
CA GLY A 95 18.67 -13.52 15.81
C GLY A 95 19.89 -14.29 15.30
N GLN A 96 19.92 -14.63 14.00
CA GLN A 96 21.05 -15.33 13.39
C GLN A 96 22.35 -14.52 13.42
N ALA A 97 22.31 -13.22 13.11
CA ALA A 97 23.49 -12.36 13.16
C ALA A 97 24.05 -12.26 14.58
N THR A 98 23.18 -12.15 15.58
CA THR A 98 23.58 -12.11 16.99
C THR A 98 24.23 -13.42 17.42
N LEU A 99 23.64 -14.56 17.06
CA LEU A 99 24.21 -15.89 17.36
C LEU A 99 25.54 -16.12 16.64
N ALA A 100 25.65 -15.74 15.37
CA ALA A 100 26.90 -15.84 14.61
C ALA A 100 28.00 -14.99 15.24
N GLN A 101 27.69 -13.76 15.66
CA GLN A 101 28.62 -12.90 16.37
C GLN A 101 29.08 -13.50 17.71
N GLN A 102 28.14 -14.02 18.52
CA GLN A 102 28.48 -14.69 19.78
C GLN A 102 29.35 -15.93 19.57
N SER A 103 29.04 -16.73 18.54
CA SER A 103 29.82 -17.91 18.16
C SER A 103 31.24 -17.52 17.75
N ALA A 104 31.39 -16.50 16.89
CA ALA A 104 32.69 -15.99 16.46
C ALA A 104 33.52 -15.50 17.66
N ILE A 105 32.95 -14.68 18.54
CA ILE A 105 33.63 -14.19 19.76
C ILE A 105 34.06 -15.37 20.65
N THR A 106 33.17 -16.34 20.85
CA THR A 106 33.46 -17.51 21.69
C THR A 106 34.58 -18.35 21.10
N SER A 107 34.56 -18.57 19.78
CA SER A 107 35.62 -19.28 19.06
C SER A 107 36.97 -18.56 19.18
N SER A 108 36.98 -17.22 19.04
CA SER A 108 38.20 -16.42 19.19
C SER A 108 38.76 -16.45 20.60
N VAL A 109 37.92 -16.32 21.63
CA VAL A 109 38.35 -16.35 23.04
C VAL A 109 38.90 -17.72 23.44
N ASN A 110 38.32 -18.80 22.91
CA ASN A 110 38.74 -20.17 23.21
C ASN A 110 39.88 -20.67 22.33
N ALA A 111 40.32 -19.91 21.33
CA ALA A 111 41.39 -20.31 20.43
C ALA A 111 42.73 -20.35 21.17
N GLN A 112 43.33 -21.54 21.26
CA GLN A 112 44.70 -21.73 21.72
C GLN A 112 45.63 -21.99 20.54
N GLN A 113 46.80 -21.34 20.56
CA GLN A 113 47.86 -21.63 19.60
C GLN A 113 48.37 -23.06 19.82
N LYS A 114 48.38 -23.88 18.77
CA LYS A 114 48.96 -25.22 18.85
C LYS A 114 50.49 -25.14 18.97
N PRO A 115 51.13 -26.08 19.70
CA PRO A 115 52.59 -26.21 19.67
C PRO A 115 53.07 -26.25 18.21
N ASP A 116 54.14 -25.52 17.91
CA ASP A 116 54.76 -25.43 16.57
C ASP A 116 54.04 -24.58 15.49
N THR A 117 52.94 -23.88 15.83
CA THR A 117 52.32 -22.92 14.90
C THR A 117 52.98 -21.55 15.01
N LEU A 118 53.33 -20.91 13.89
CA LEU A 118 53.80 -19.53 13.88
C LEU A 118 52.69 -18.57 14.32
N VAL A 119 53.03 -17.59 15.15
CA VAL A 119 52.09 -16.57 15.67
C VAL A 119 51.35 -15.85 14.54
N LYS A 120 52.05 -15.55 13.43
CA LYS A 120 51.47 -14.90 12.26
C LYS A 120 50.32 -15.71 11.66
N ASP A 121 50.49 -17.02 11.52
CA ASP A 121 49.49 -17.89 10.90
C ASP A 121 48.27 -18.07 11.82
N HIS A 122 48.50 -18.16 13.13
CA HIS A 122 47.43 -18.18 14.13
C HIS A 122 46.58 -16.90 14.12
N MET A 123 47.22 -15.72 14.01
CA MET A 123 46.49 -14.44 13.90
C MET A 123 45.66 -14.34 12.61
N ILE A 124 46.16 -14.84 11.47
CA ILE A 124 45.40 -14.84 10.21
C ILE A 124 44.12 -15.68 10.37
N THR A 125 44.19 -16.84 11.03
CA THR A 125 43.02 -17.68 11.31
C THR A 125 42.02 -17.01 12.26
N LEU A 126 42.49 -16.24 13.25
CA LEU A 126 41.62 -15.51 14.18
C LEU A 126 40.89 -14.30 13.57
N MET A 127 41.43 -13.74 12.49
CA MET A 127 40.88 -12.57 11.79
C MET A 127 39.98 -12.95 10.58
N SER A 128 39.96 -14.23 10.19
CA SER A 128 39.17 -14.75 9.08
C SER A 128 37.79 -15.21 9.55
#